data_AF-A0A077MGA8-F1
#
_entry.id   AF-A0A077MGA8-F1
#
_cell.length_a   1.000
_cell.length_b   1.000
_cell.length_c   1.000
_cell.angle_alpha   90.00
_cell.angle_beta   90.00
_cell.angle_gamma   90.00
#
_symmetry.space_group_name_H-M   'P 1'
#
loop_
_entity.id
_entity.type
_entity.pdbx_description
1 polymer ?
#
loop_
_entity_poly.entity_id
_entity_poly.type
_entity_poly.pdbx_seq_one_letter_code
_entity_poly.pdbx_strand_id
1 'polypeptide(L)' 'MRLKRYFPPPPVECPYCGNTSVLAVTYGYPSPTLQDAIERRQVEHRGCMMPPEPPTHACQDCHYEWREPRTS' A
#
# COMPACT_ATOMS: atom_id res chain seq x y z
N MET A 1 18.14 -2.86 -27.14
CA MET A 1 17.16 -3.12 -26.05
C MET A 1 16.81 -1.81 -25.38
N ARG A 2 15.56 -1.33 -25.46
CA ARG A 2 15.12 -0.17 -24.68
C ARG A 2 14.90 -0.64 -23.24
N LEU A 3 15.83 -0.32 -22.35
CA LEU A 3 15.62 -0.46 -20.90
C LEU A 3 14.35 0.32 -20.59
N LYS A 4 13.26 -0.37 -20.21
CA LYS A 4 12.09 0.28 -19.62
C LYS A 4 12.61 0.96 -18.36
N ARG A 5 12.84 2.27 -18.43
CA ARG A 5 13.03 3.12 -17.26
C ARG A 5 11.78 2.92 -16.43
N TYR A 6 11.88 2.09 -15.41
CA TYR A 6 10.86 1.95 -14.39
C TYR A 6 10.86 3.29 -13.67
N PHE A 7 10.04 4.24 -14.15
CA PHE A 7 9.74 5.44 -13.39
C PHE A 7 8.92 4.92 -12.22
N PRO A 8 9.45 4.92 -10.98
CA PRO A 8 8.64 4.51 -9.85
C PRO A 8 7.39 5.41 -9.85
N PRO A 9 6.19 4.85 -9.61
CA PRO A 9 5.00 5.66 -9.52
C PRO A 9 5.24 6.80 -8.50
N PRO A 10 4.69 7.99 -8.75
CA PRO A 10 4.84 9.10 -7.82
C PRO A 10 4.36 8.68 -6.42
N PRO A 11 5.01 9.17 -5.36
CA PRO A 11 4.60 8.87 -4.00
C PRO A 11 3.14 9.25 -3.80
N VAL A 12 2.35 8.34 -3.22
CA VAL A 12 0.93 8.56 -2.96
C VAL A 12 0.80 9.48 -1.75
N GLU A 13 0.15 10.63 -1.93
CA GLU A 13 -0.19 11.53 -0.83
C GLU A 13 -1.50 11.08 -0.17
N CYS A 14 -1.57 11.18 1.15
CA CYS A 14 -2.80 10.93 1.87
C CYS A 14 -3.85 11.99 1.51
N PRO A 15 -5.02 11.62 0.98
CA PRO A 15 -6.04 12.59 0.57
C PRO A 15 -6.71 13.30 1.77
N TYR A 16 -6.48 12.82 3.00
CA TYR A 16 -7.05 13.38 4.22
C TYR A 16 -6.12 14.40 4.90
N CYS A 17 -4.83 14.06 5.08
CA CYS A 17 -3.87 14.93 5.78
C CYS A 17 -2.77 15.53 4.89
N GLY A 18 -2.66 15.12 3.63
CA GLY A 18 -1.63 15.59 2.69
C GLY A 18 -0.22 15.03 2.95
N ASN A 19 -0.04 14.12 3.91
CA ASN A 19 1.28 13.53 4.18
C ASN A 19 1.60 12.39 3.19
N THR A 20 2.89 12.12 2.97
CA THR A 20 3.40 11.10 2.04
C THR A 20 3.73 9.77 2.70
N SER A 21 3.53 9.66 4.03
CA SER A 21 3.70 8.40 4.77
C SER A 21 2.51 7.47 4.53
N VAL A 22 2.42 6.95 3.30
CA VAL A 22 1.34 6.09 2.83
C VAL A 22 1.92 4.73 2.47
N LEU A 23 1.35 3.66 3.06
CA LEU A 23 1.72 2.30 2.74
C LEU A 23 0.59 1.60 1.98
N ALA A 24 0.98 0.70 1.08
CA ALA A 24 0.05 -0.23 0.45
C ALA A 24 -0.46 -1.24 1.49
N VAL A 25 -1.76 -1.50 1.46
CA VAL A 25 -2.41 -2.48 2.33
C VAL A 25 -2.49 -3.82 1.62
N THR A 26 -1.96 -4.85 2.25
CA THR A 26 -1.94 -6.23 1.75
C THR A 26 -2.73 -7.15 2.68
N TYR A 27 -3.29 -8.21 2.11
CA TYR A 27 -4.08 -9.21 2.82
C TYR A 27 -3.64 -10.62 2.42
N GLY A 28 -4.02 -11.60 3.21
CA GLY A 28 -3.74 -13.02 3.00
C GLY A 28 -2.64 -13.55 3.91
N TYR A 29 -2.05 -14.68 3.51
CA TYR A 29 -0.88 -15.23 4.18
C TYR A 29 0.40 -14.66 3.55
N PRO A 30 1.34 -14.12 4.34
CA PRO A 30 2.52 -13.50 3.78
C PRO A 30 3.48 -14.53 3.19
N SER A 31 4.01 -14.21 2.01
CA SER A 31 5.21 -14.88 1.49
C SER A 31 6.45 -14.37 2.26
N PRO A 32 7.59 -15.06 2.21
CA PRO A 32 8.82 -14.60 2.87
C PRO A 32 9.24 -13.18 2.44
N THR A 33 9.06 -12.83 1.16
CA THR A 33 9.33 -11.47 0.65
C THR A 33 8.36 -10.45 1.23
N LEU A 34 7.07 -10.79 1.36
CA LEU A 34 6.10 -9.90 1.98
C LEU A 34 6.39 -9.73 3.47
N GLN A 35 6.86 -10.78 4.14
CA GLN A 35 7.22 -10.74 5.55
C GLN A 35 8.40 -9.78 5.82
N ASP A 36 9.46 -9.81 5.01
CA ASP A 36 10.55 -8.82 5.08
C ASP A 36 10.04 -7.39 4.83
N ALA A 37 9.11 -7.20 3.87
CA ALA A 37 8.51 -5.89 3.62
C ALA A 37 7.66 -5.37 4.79
N ILE A 38 6.94 -6.28 5.48
CA ILE A 38 6.18 -5.96 6.71
C ILE A 38 7.14 -5.54 7.82
N GLU A 39 8.20 -6.31 8.07
CA GLU A 39 9.21 -6.01 9.10
C GLU A 39 9.90 -4.66 8.85
N ARG A 40 10.14 -4.32 7.58
CA ARG A 40 10.71 -3.03 7.16
C ARG A 40 9.69 -1.88 7.10
N ARG A 41 8.42 -2.12 7.46
CA ARG A 41 7.33 -1.13 7.39
C ARG A 41 7.17 -0.50 5.99
N GLN A 42 7.35 -1.31 4.96
CA GLN A 42 7.16 -0.90 3.55
C GLN A 42 5.74 -1.18 3.06
N VAL A 43 4.99 -2.01 3.80
CA VAL A 43 3.59 -2.36 3.53
C VAL A 43 2.84 -2.48 4.86
N GLU A 44 1.54 -2.20 4.84
CA GLU A 44 0.62 -2.49 5.93
C GLU A 44 -0.02 -3.87 5.66
N HIS A 45 0.07 -4.82 6.59
CA HIS A 45 -0.52 -6.15 6.40
C HIS A 45 -1.72 -6.37 7.30
N ARG A 46 -2.89 -6.58 6.70
CA ARG A 46 -4.20 -6.73 7.36
C ARG A 46 -4.65 -8.19 7.40
N GLY A 47 -3.75 -9.09 7.82
CA GLY A 47 -4.05 -10.51 8.03
C GLY A 47 -4.80 -11.18 6.86
N CYS A 48 -5.53 -12.26 7.14
CA CYS A 48 -6.24 -13.02 6.11
C CYS A 48 -7.68 -12.55 5.83
N MET A 49 -8.30 -11.82 6.76
CA MET A 49 -9.70 -11.41 6.64
C MET A 49 -9.82 -10.10 5.86
N MET A 50 -10.38 -10.19 4.65
CA MET A 50 -10.69 -9.02 3.83
C MET A 50 -12.13 -8.57 4.10
N PRO A 51 -12.37 -7.28 4.40
CA PRO A 51 -13.73 -6.74 4.45
C PRO A 51 -14.36 -6.73 3.04
N PRO A 52 -15.67 -6.42 2.88
CA PRO A 52 -16.28 -6.29 1.55
C PRO A 52 -15.62 -5.22 0.69
N GLU A 53 -15.17 -4.14 1.34
CA GLU A 53 -14.46 -3.05 0.70
C GLU A 53 -13.04 -2.89 1.27
N PRO A 54 -12.08 -3.78 0.94
CA PRO A 54 -10.72 -3.64 1.45
C PRO A 54 -10.11 -2.32 0.99
N PRO A 55 -9.57 -1.50 1.92
CA PRO A 55 -8.68 -0.42 1.56
C PRO A 55 -7.42 -0.99 0.91
N THR A 56 -6.86 -0.22 -0.01
CA THR A 56 -5.59 -0.55 -0.68
C THR A 56 -4.44 0.32 -0.18
N HIS A 57 -4.75 1.39 0.55
CA HIS A 57 -3.78 2.33 1.10
C HIS A 57 -4.15 2.70 2.53
N ALA A 58 -3.13 2.91 3.36
CA ALA A 58 -3.26 3.41 4.71
C ALA A 58 -2.18 4.47 4.97
N CYS A 59 -2.59 5.62 5.51
CA CYS A 59 -1.67 6.63 5.99
C CYS A 59 -1.15 6.26 7.37
N GLN A 60 0.17 6.29 7.57
CA GLN A 60 0.79 5.96 8.84
C GLN A 60 0.68 7.10 9.87
N ASP A 61 0.47 8.34 9.43
CA ASP A 61 0.37 9.49 10.34
C ASP A 61 -1.06 9.74 10.83
N CYS A 62 -2.04 9.72 9.93
CA CYS A 62 -3.43 10.02 10.27
C CYS A 62 -4.34 8.79 10.31
N HIS A 63 -3.84 7.62 9.95
CA HIS A 63 -4.57 6.36 9.90
C HIS A 63 -5.79 6.35 8.96
N TYR A 64 -5.89 7.33 8.05
CA TYR A 64 -6.91 7.31 7.01
C TYR A 64 -6.64 6.16 6.04
N GLU A 65 -7.67 5.39 5.74
CA GLU A 65 -7.63 4.26 4.83
C GLU A 65 -8.53 4.52 3.63
N TRP A 66 -8.04 4.21 2.43
CA TRP A 66 -8.83 4.40 1.21
C TRP A 66 -8.50 3.34 0.17
N ARG A 67 -9.35 3.31 -0.85
CA ARG A 67 -9.19 2.51 -2.04
C ARG A 67 -8.97 3.45 -3.21
N GLU A 68 -7.90 3.22 -3.96
CA GLU A 68 -7.78 3.86 -5.27
C GLU A 68 -8.75 3.20 -6.25
N PRO A 69 -9.48 3.98 -7.07
CA PRO A 69 -10.31 3.42 -8.13
C PRO A 69 -9.40 2.58 -9.04
N ARG A 70 -9.76 1.31 -9.25
CA ARG A 70 -9.06 0.46 -10.21
C ARG A 70 -9.34 1.03 -11.60
N THR A 71 -8.39 1.77 -12.16
CA THR A 71 -8.37 2.09 -13.58
C THR A 71 -8.06 0.80 -14.33
N SER A 72 -9.12 0.14 -14.81
CA SER A 72 -9.05 -1.00 -15.72
C SER A 72 -8.69 -0.58 -17.13
#